data_AF-A0A956UDS9-F1
#
_entry.id   AF-A0A956UDS9-F1
#
_cell.length_a   1.000
_cell.length_b   1.000
_cell.length_c   1.000
_cell.angle_alpha   90.00
_cell.angle_beta   90.00
_cell.angle_gamma   90.00
#
_symmetry.space_group_name_H-M   'P 1'
#
loop_
_entity.id
_entity.type
_entity.pdbx_description
1 polymer ?
#
loop_
_entity_poly.entity_id
_entity_poly.type
_entity_poly.pdbx_seq_one_letter_code
_entity_poly.pdbx_strand_id
1 'polypeptide(L)'
;MVAVIMRRPIARWAAGVLLVGALVIVVAAVLAGGGEEGPSREWQDEVPQSAEASDSGIHLRVLGALFSGSETVVRMETSIDYEKLGVTSAARVQVSQDGLTDTSFAETTARSATNPLGELLVYLPPVDASNRTGPTVGLHLQALEIVDGADLRHVNGEWSLELTLPAADVDRYRIERASGTADVDGVRLETSMLRSASQTVVEYTTSPATLYLAPQALVTEGGNRHAPYEIQQQGDTIFAYFNPTEFGSTVTFEMGAVAVADDGAAHVLGIRVAEAFERQQVAMTPGQSVTVAPEDVAYGDGSLALAVSIGEYGERKWVELLVPGQWHVEWGEPTITGTDGEELELAHAQVQYTKDPDLSVRPGTSRIAAFFDDPSQLSIVTFALAGESRIVPGPWKVDLAP
;
A
#
# COMPACT_ATOMS: atom_id res chain seq x y z
N MET A 1 19.93 -66.38 -14.24
CA MET A 1 19.34 -67.15 -13.12
C MET A 1 19.82 -66.48 -11.84
N VAL A 2 19.13 -65.43 -11.38
CA VAL A 2 18.10 -65.44 -10.30
C VAL A 2 18.73 -65.91 -8.97
N ALA A 3 19.21 -64.98 -8.14
CA ALA A 3 18.54 -64.40 -6.95
C ALA A 3 18.94 -65.19 -5.67
N VAL A 4 18.91 -64.74 -4.41
CA VAL A 4 18.30 -63.63 -3.66
C VAL A 4 19.21 -63.40 -2.45
N ILE A 5 19.48 -62.15 -2.05
CA ILE A 5 19.83 -61.83 -0.65
C ILE A 5 18.88 -60.73 -0.19
N MET A 6 17.98 -61.08 0.73
CA MET A 6 17.15 -60.16 1.50
C MET A 6 17.65 -60.14 2.94
N ARG A 7 17.94 -58.96 3.49
CA ARG A 7 17.10 -58.23 4.46
C ARG A 7 17.75 -56.88 4.81
N ARG A 8 16.88 -55.90 5.05
CA ARG A 8 17.06 -54.44 5.00
C ARG A 8 17.76 -53.84 6.22
N PRO A 9 18.45 -52.69 6.09
CA PRO A 9 18.63 -51.73 7.18
C PRO A 9 17.55 -50.64 7.14
N ILE A 10 17.05 -50.27 8.32
CA ILE A 10 16.14 -49.15 8.56
C ILE A 10 16.98 -47.86 8.55
N ALA A 11 16.83 -47.05 7.52
CA ALA A 11 17.42 -45.71 7.44
C ALA A 11 16.52 -44.71 8.16
N ARG A 12 17.07 -44.11 9.22
CA ARG A 12 16.54 -42.91 9.88
C ARG A 12 16.77 -41.72 8.94
N TRP A 13 15.70 -41.09 8.49
CA TRP A 13 15.78 -39.79 7.83
C TRP A 13 15.78 -38.70 8.89
N ALA A 14 16.92 -38.01 8.98
CA ALA A 14 17.04 -36.71 9.61
C ALA A 14 16.48 -35.67 8.63
N ALA A 15 15.47 -34.93 9.07
CA ALA A 15 15.02 -33.69 8.44
C ALA A 15 14.68 -32.72 9.58
N GLY A 16 15.72 -32.15 10.17
CA GLY A 16 15.62 -31.00 11.08
C GLY A 16 15.79 -29.75 10.25
N VAL A 17 14.68 -29.07 10.00
CA VAL A 17 14.56 -27.87 9.16
C VAL A 17 15.39 -26.73 9.76
N LEU A 18 16.20 -26.13 8.88
CA LEU A 18 17.05 -24.98 9.12
C LEU A 18 16.20 -23.70 9.23
N LEU A 19 16.55 -22.88 10.21
CA LEU A 19 16.21 -21.47 10.37
C LEU A 19 16.17 -20.69 9.05
N VAL A 20 15.06 -19.99 8.80
CA VAL A 20 15.07 -18.66 8.17
C VAL A 20 14.04 -17.81 8.91
N GLY A 21 14.53 -17.01 9.86
CA GLY A 21 13.83 -15.82 10.32
C GLY A 21 14.02 -14.74 9.27
N ALA A 22 12.95 -14.39 8.56
CA ALA A 22 12.82 -13.17 7.79
C ALA A 22 11.34 -12.90 7.59
N LEU A 23 10.94 -11.68 7.92
CA LEU A 23 9.74 -10.97 7.51
C LEU A 23 9.14 -11.50 6.19
N VAL A 24 7.98 -12.16 6.25
CA VAL A 24 7.12 -12.43 5.10
C VAL A 24 5.70 -12.09 5.51
N ILE A 25 5.38 -10.79 5.50
CA ILE A 25 4.03 -10.38 5.13
C ILE A 25 3.95 -10.63 3.62
N VAL A 26 2.94 -11.40 3.26
CA VAL A 26 2.79 -12.11 1.99
C VAL A 26 2.61 -11.13 0.82
N VAL A 27 3.73 -10.77 0.19
CA VAL A 27 3.83 -10.36 -1.22
C VAL A 27 3.86 -11.63 -2.10
N ALA A 28 2.91 -12.56 -1.91
CA ALA A 28 2.84 -13.79 -2.70
C ALA A 28 1.88 -13.71 -3.90
N ALA A 29 1.49 -12.50 -4.30
CA ALA A 29 0.81 -12.26 -5.57
C ALA A 29 1.75 -11.84 -6.72
N VAL A 30 3.00 -11.47 -6.42
CA VAL A 30 3.97 -10.95 -7.42
C VAL A 30 4.73 -12.07 -8.15
N LEU A 31 4.73 -13.31 -7.66
CA LEU A 31 5.52 -14.40 -8.25
C LEU A 31 4.81 -15.23 -9.32
N ALA A 32 3.55 -14.91 -9.67
CA ALA A 32 2.81 -15.59 -10.74
C ALA A 32 2.47 -14.68 -11.96
N GLY A 33 2.68 -13.37 -11.85
CA GLY A 33 2.72 -12.47 -13.01
C GLY A 33 4.19 -12.18 -13.28
N GLY A 34 4.70 -12.52 -14.46
CA GLY A 34 5.97 -11.94 -14.91
C GLY A 34 5.85 -10.44 -14.71
N GLY A 35 6.71 -9.86 -13.87
CA GLY A 35 6.77 -8.41 -13.73
C GLY A 35 7.04 -7.87 -15.12
N GLU A 36 5.99 -7.38 -15.78
CA GLU A 36 6.17 -6.54 -16.94
C GLU A 36 7.01 -5.38 -16.41
N GLU A 37 8.26 -5.29 -16.87
CA GLU A 37 9.06 -4.10 -16.65
C GLU A 37 8.15 -2.95 -17.07
N GLY A 38 7.78 -2.08 -16.10
CA GLY A 38 6.99 -0.90 -16.39
C GLY A 38 7.62 -0.20 -17.59
N PRO A 39 6.84 0.51 -18.42
CA PRO A 39 7.37 1.10 -19.63
C PRO A 39 8.59 1.89 -19.21
N SER A 40 9.75 1.62 -19.83
CA SER A 40 10.95 2.39 -19.54
C SER A 40 10.49 3.84 -19.64
N ARG A 41 10.60 4.58 -18.53
CA ARG A 41 10.37 6.02 -18.53
C ARG A 41 11.45 6.57 -19.45
N GLU A 42 11.25 6.46 -20.76
CA GLU A 42 12.01 7.18 -21.76
C GLU A 42 11.57 8.61 -21.52
N TRP A 43 12.33 9.26 -20.64
CA TRP A 43 12.29 10.70 -20.46
C TRP A 43 12.52 11.27 -21.85
N GLN A 44 11.44 11.72 -22.49
CA GLN A 44 11.53 12.36 -23.80
C GLN A 44 12.34 13.65 -23.66
N ASP A 45 12.88 14.12 -24.77
CA ASP A 45 13.66 15.34 -24.81
C ASP A 45 12.89 16.49 -24.16
N GLU A 46 13.49 17.09 -23.13
CA GLU A 46 12.97 18.28 -22.47
C GLU A 46 12.72 19.39 -23.50
N VAL A 47 11.51 19.94 -23.52
CA VAL A 47 11.13 21.00 -24.44
C VAL A 47 11.64 22.32 -23.85
N PRO A 48 12.56 23.04 -24.53
CA PRO A 48 13.02 24.33 -24.04
C PRO A 48 11.85 25.31 -23.90
N GLN A 49 11.81 26.03 -22.79
CA GLN A 49 10.79 27.02 -22.51
C GLN A 49 11.45 28.39 -22.27
N SER A 50 10.66 29.45 -22.32
CA SER A 50 11.15 30.81 -22.08
C SER A 50 10.17 31.68 -21.30
N ALA A 51 9.20 31.08 -20.62
CA ALA A 51 8.23 31.80 -19.82
C ALA A 51 8.87 32.36 -18.55
N GLU A 52 8.48 33.57 -18.16
CA GLU A 52 8.97 34.22 -16.95
C GLU A 52 7.84 34.98 -16.24
N ALA A 53 7.90 35.02 -14.91
CA ALA A 53 6.94 35.73 -14.08
C ALA A 53 7.64 36.27 -12.82
N SER A 54 7.24 37.46 -12.37
CA SER A 54 7.78 38.09 -11.17
C SER A 54 6.65 38.62 -10.30
N ASP A 55 6.61 38.20 -9.05
CA ASP A 55 5.70 38.77 -8.06
C ASP A 55 6.23 38.56 -6.64
N SER A 56 5.78 39.37 -5.67
CA SER A 56 6.11 39.25 -4.24
C SER A 56 7.60 39.11 -3.90
N GLY A 57 8.50 39.58 -4.76
CA GLY A 57 9.95 39.46 -4.57
C GLY A 57 10.55 38.13 -5.01
N ILE A 58 9.80 37.30 -5.75
CA ILE A 58 10.26 36.05 -6.36
C ILE A 58 10.09 36.17 -7.88
N HIS A 59 11.17 35.93 -8.61
CA HIS A 59 11.18 35.79 -10.06
C HIS A 59 11.35 34.33 -10.43
N LEU A 60 10.46 33.83 -11.28
CA LEU A 60 10.45 32.49 -11.82
C LEU A 60 10.74 32.56 -13.31
N ARG A 61 11.67 31.72 -13.78
CA ARG A 61 11.94 31.55 -15.21
C ARG A 61 11.92 30.08 -15.57
N VAL A 62 11.06 29.70 -16.50
CA VAL A 62 10.99 28.33 -17.00
C VAL A 62 12.15 28.10 -17.96
N LEU A 63 12.94 27.06 -17.68
CA LEU A 63 14.06 26.63 -18.50
C LEU A 63 13.62 25.57 -19.52
N GLY A 64 12.76 24.67 -19.08
CA GLY A 64 12.17 23.64 -19.93
C GLY A 64 11.00 22.93 -19.26
N ALA A 65 10.27 22.17 -20.06
CA ALA A 65 9.17 21.35 -19.61
C ALA A 65 9.20 19.98 -20.30
N LEU A 66 8.92 18.95 -19.53
CA LEU A 66 8.78 17.58 -19.98
C LEU A 66 7.31 17.18 -19.89
N PHE A 67 6.76 16.70 -21.00
CA PHE A 67 5.37 16.29 -21.10
C PHE A 67 5.32 14.80 -21.42
N SER A 68 5.09 13.96 -20.41
CA SER A 68 5.08 12.50 -20.59
C SER A 68 3.71 11.95 -21.01
N GLY A 69 2.67 12.78 -20.96
CA GLY A 69 1.28 12.35 -21.12
C GLY A 69 0.63 11.86 -19.82
N SER A 70 1.42 11.40 -18.84
CA SER A 70 0.94 11.05 -17.49
C SER A 70 1.36 12.00 -16.39
N GLU A 71 2.35 12.84 -16.67
CA GLU A 71 2.89 13.84 -15.75
C GLU A 71 3.55 14.93 -16.60
N THR A 72 3.53 16.15 -16.09
CA THR A 72 4.25 17.29 -16.65
C THR A 72 5.29 17.74 -15.65
N VAL A 73 6.57 17.74 -16.01
CA VAL A 73 7.65 18.24 -15.15
C VAL A 73 8.18 19.55 -15.71
N VAL A 74 8.08 20.62 -14.92
CA VAL A 74 8.52 21.96 -15.30
C VAL A 74 9.78 22.29 -14.52
N ARG A 75 10.84 22.65 -15.24
CA ARG A 75 12.13 23.03 -14.65
C ARG A 75 12.29 24.54 -14.68
N MET A 76 12.54 25.13 -13.52
CA MET A 76 12.54 26.57 -13.33
C MET A 76 13.79 27.05 -12.60
N GLU A 77 14.29 28.19 -13.04
CA GLU A 77 15.23 29.01 -12.28
C GLU A 77 14.42 29.95 -11.38
N THR A 78 14.88 30.09 -10.13
CA THR A 78 14.24 30.95 -9.13
C THR A 78 15.22 32.02 -8.66
N SER A 79 14.80 33.27 -8.66
CA SER A 79 15.55 34.39 -8.10
C SER A 79 14.73 35.10 -7.01
N ILE A 80 15.35 35.33 -5.85
CA ILE A 80 14.70 35.87 -4.66
C ILE A 80 15.30 37.26 -4.36
N ASP A 81 14.44 38.25 -4.16
CA ASP A 81 14.78 39.53 -3.56
C ASP A 81 14.88 39.37 -2.04
N TYR A 82 16.07 38.98 -1.57
CA TYR A 82 16.36 38.70 -0.16
C TYR A 82 16.09 39.89 0.76
N GLU A 83 16.26 41.12 0.29
CA GLU A 83 16.00 42.33 1.07
C GLU A 83 14.50 42.55 1.25
N LYS A 84 13.73 42.45 0.16
CA LYS A 84 12.27 42.59 0.19
C LYS A 84 11.59 41.51 1.02
N LEU A 85 12.13 40.29 0.97
CA LEU A 85 11.57 39.15 1.69
C LEU A 85 12.20 38.94 3.06
N GLY A 86 13.29 39.61 3.42
CA GLY A 86 13.94 39.47 4.72
C GLY A 86 14.40 38.04 5.02
N VAL A 87 14.93 37.35 4.00
CA VAL A 87 15.41 35.94 4.07
C VAL A 87 16.90 35.87 3.76
N THR A 88 17.59 34.81 4.19
CA THR A 88 19.03 34.67 3.94
C THR A 88 19.32 34.23 2.50
N SER A 89 20.56 34.45 2.04
CA SER A 89 21.02 34.18 0.67
C SER A 89 21.02 32.69 0.25
N ALA A 90 20.60 31.78 1.12
CA ALA A 90 20.61 30.32 0.88
C ALA A 90 19.20 29.71 0.85
N ALA A 91 18.16 30.53 0.81
CA ALA A 91 16.78 30.08 0.85
C ALA A 91 16.37 29.35 -0.45
N ARG A 92 15.54 28.31 -0.32
CA ARG A 92 15.01 27.52 -1.44
C ARG A 92 13.52 27.81 -1.62
N VAL A 93 13.05 27.77 -2.85
CA VAL A 93 11.62 27.94 -3.18
C VAL A 93 10.98 26.57 -3.42
N GLN A 94 9.75 26.41 -2.96
CA GLN A 94 8.86 25.28 -3.25
C GLN A 94 7.48 25.82 -3.63
N VAL A 95 6.73 25.04 -4.41
CA VAL A 95 5.31 25.30 -4.68
C VAL A 95 4.50 24.77 -3.50
N SER A 96 3.62 25.62 -2.95
CA SER A 96 2.71 25.18 -1.88
C SER A 96 1.65 24.22 -2.43
N GLN A 97 1.18 23.28 -1.62
CA GLN A 97 0.25 22.23 -2.07
C GLN A 97 -1.05 22.79 -2.67
N ASP A 98 -1.52 23.94 -2.17
CA ASP A 98 -2.73 24.63 -2.64
C ASP A 98 -2.43 25.75 -3.65
N GLY A 99 -1.17 25.89 -4.07
CA GLY A 99 -0.69 27.01 -4.86
C GLY A 99 -1.05 26.95 -6.35
N LEU A 100 -1.50 25.80 -6.88
CA LEU A 100 -1.81 25.64 -8.31
C LEU A 100 -3.31 25.83 -8.56
N THR A 101 -3.68 26.67 -9.52
CA THR A 101 -5.10 27.00 -9.82
C THR A 101 -5.52 26.80 -11.27
N ASP A 102 -4.71 26.14 -12.10
CA ASP A 102 -5.02 25.98 -13.53
C ASP A 102 -5.86 24.72 -13.82
N THR A 103 -6.83 24.87 -14.75
CA THR A 103 -7.70 23.80 -15.27
C THR A 103 -7.12 23.09 -16.49
N SER A 104 -5.98 23.56 -16.99
CA SER A 104 -5.22 22.99 -18.11
C SER A 104 -4.59 21.64 -17.77
N PHE A 105 -4.48 21.31 -16.48
CA PHE A 105 -3.93 20.06 -15.97
C PHE A 105 -5.05 19.17 -15.46
N ALA A 106 -4.79 17.86 -15.47
CA ALA A 106 -5.81 16.90 -15.13
C ALA A 106 -6.32 17.02 -13.68
N GLU A 107 -5.49 17.55 -12.78
CA GLU A 107 -5.78 17.81 -11.38
C GLU A 107 -5.07 19.11 -10.97
N THR A 108 -5.38 19.63 -9.78
CA THR A 108 -4.79 20.88 -9.26
C THR A 108 -3.68 20.64 -8.22
N THR A 109 -3.19 19.41 -8.08
CA THR A 109 -2.15 19.06 -7.12
C THR A 109 -0.77 19.15 -7.77
N ALA A 110 0.04 20.12 -7.34
CA ALA A 110 1.44 20.23 -7.72
C ALA A 110 2.35 19.66 -6.63
N ARG A 111 3.42 18.97 -7.02
CA ARG A 111 4.55 18.66 -6.13
C ARG A 111 5.76 19.42 -6.60
N SER A 112 6.67 19.76 -5.69
CA SER A 112 7.90 20.43 -6.10
C SER A 112 9.12 19.91 -5.36
N ALA A 113 10.27 20.02 -6.01
CA ALA A 113 11.56 19.66 -5.44
C ALA A 113 12.64 20.60 -5.98
N THR A 114 13.73 20.77 -5.25
CA THR A 114 14.92 21.46 -5.76
C THR A 114 15.93 20.41 -6.23
N ASN A 115 16.43 20.53 -7.46
CA ASN A 115 17.44 19.62 -7.98
C ASN A 115 18.86 19.99 -7.46
N PRO A 116 19.89 19.16 -7.69
CA PRO A 116 21.26 19.45 -7.24
C PRO A 116 21.88 20.75 -7.82
N LEU A 117 21.31 21.29 -8.90
CA LEU A 117 21.73 22.54 -9.52
C LEU A 117 21.05 23.78 -8.88
N GLY A 118 20.13 23.58 -7.94
CA GLY A 118 19.38 24.65 -7.30
C GLY A 118 18.12 25.07 -8.07
N GLU A 119 17.76 24.34 -9.12
CA GLU A 119 16.58 24.62 -9.93
C GLU A 119 15.33 24.04 -9.26
N LEU A 120 14.22 24.75 -9.38
CA LEU A 120 12.91 24.30 -8.93
C LEU A 120 12.30 23.38 -9.99
N LEU A 121 12.06 22.13 -9.61
CA LEU A 121 11.27 21.17 -10.37
C LEU A 121 9.84 21.20 -9.84
N VAL A 122 8.88 21.37 -10.74
CA VAL A 122 7.46 21.29 -10.43
C VAL A 122 6.84 20.16 -11.21
N TYR A 123 6.34 19.19 -10.48
CA TYR A 123 5.66 18.01 -10.95
C TYR A 123 4.17 18.31 -10.94
N LEU A 124 3.59 18.31 -12.13
CA LEU A 124 2.20 18.64 -12.40
C LEU A 124 1.51 17.41 -12.98
N PRO A 125 0.18 17.31 -12.85
CA PRO A 125 -0.60 16.32 -13.55
C PRO A 125 -0.42 16.45 -15.09
N PRO A 126 -0.88 15.48 -15.87
CA PRO A 126 -0.78 15.58 -17.31
C PRO A 126 -1.64 16.73 -17.83
N VAL A 127 -1.17 17.36 -18.90
CA VAL A 127 -1.94 18.39 -19.62
C VAL A 127 -3.18 17.75 -20.23
N ASP A 128 -4.34 18.36 -20.01
CA ASP A 128 -5.56 17.98 -20.71
C ASP A 128 -5.61 18.71 -22.07
N ALA A 129 -5.11 18.05 -23.11
CA ALA A 129 -5.12 18.61 -24.47
C ALA A 129 -6.47 18.41 -25.21
N SER A 130 -7.40 17.64 -24.63
CA SER A 130 -8.60 17.16 -25.34
C SER A 130 -9.53 18.29 -25.81
N ASN A 131 -9.57 19.41 -25.08
CA ASN A 131 -10.42 20.56 -25.36
C ASN A 131 -9.64 21.82 -25.78
N ARG A 132 -8.35 21.70 -26.13
CA ARG A 132 -7.50 22.86 -26.43
C ARG A 132 -7.51 23.22 -27.91
N THR A 133 -7.48 24.52 -28.18
CA THR A 133 -7.39 25.09 -29.54
C THR A 133 -6.05 25.75 -29.84
N GLY A 134 -5.13 25.80 -28.86
CA GLY A 134 -3.84 26.50 -28.96
C GLY A 134 -2.65 25.67 -28.48
N PRO A 135 -1.41 26.07 -28.85
CA PRO A 135 -0.18 25.31 -28.58
C PRO A 135 0.43 25.59 -27.21
N THR A 136 -0.22 26.36 -26.35
CA THR A 136 0.31 26.74 -25.04
C THR A 136 -0.61 26.28 -23.91
N VAL A 137 -0.07 26.08 -22.70
CA VAL A 137 -0.78 25.81 -21.44
C VAL A 137 -0.36 26.84 -20.39
N GLY A 138 -1.31 27.30 -19.57
CA GLY A 138 -0.97 28.15 -18.43
C GLY A 138 -0.41 27.31 -17.29
N LEU A 139 0.47 27.92 -16.50
CA LEU A 139 0.86 27.48 -15.18
C LEU A 139 0.69 28.66 -14.24
N HIS A 140 -0.36 28.60 -13.41
CA HIS A 140 -0.72 29.65 -12.47
C HIS A 140 -0.40 29.24 -11.04
N LEU A 141 0.58 29.91 -10.43
CA LEU A 141 1.00 29.69 -9.05
C LEU A 141 0.55 30.87 -8.18
N GLN A 142 -0.09 30.59 -7.05
CA GLN A 142 -0.64 31.60 -6.12
C GLN A 142 0.07 31.65 -4.77
N ALA A 143 0.77 30.56 -4.41
CA ALA A 143 1.49 30.45 -3.16
C ALA A 143 2.78 29.67 -3.36
N LEU A 144 3.88 30.26 -2.88
CA LEU A 144 5.19 29.63 -2.82
C LEU A 144 5.65 29.56 -1.37
N GLU A 145 6.49 28.58 -1.08
CA GLU A 145 7.12 28.39 0.20
C GLU A 145 8.62 28.66 0.08
N ILE A 146 9.14 29.46 1.00
CA ILE A 146 10.57 29.71 1.13
C ILE A 146 11.08 28.92 2.33
N VAL A 147 12.04 28.03 2.08
CA VAL A 147 12.73 27.24 3.09
C VAL A 147 14.09 27.89 3.37
N ASP A 148 14.26 28.45 4.56
CA ASP A 148 15.49 29.09 5.02
C ASP A 148 16.02 28.37 6.28
N GLY A 149 16.89 27.38 6.08
CA GLY A 149 17.33 26.50 7.16
C GLY A 149 16.18 25.65 7.70
N ALA A 150 15.74 25.93 8.92
CA ALA A 150 14.59 25.27 9.56
C ALA A 150 13.29 26.09 9.44
N ASP A 151 13.38 27.35 9.00
CA ASP A 151 12.22 28.23 8.90
C ASP A 151 11.53 28.02 7.56
N LEU A 152 10.22 27.78 7.63
CA LEU A 152 9.33 27.72 6.47
C LEU A 152 8.49 29.00 6.43
N ARG A 153 8.50 29.69 5.30
CA ARG A 153 7.70 30.90 5.10
C ARG A 153 6.82 30.80 3.87
N HIS A 154 5.52 31.00 4.05
CA HIS A 154 4.57 31.11 2.95
C HIS A 154 4.59 32.53 2.36
N VAL A 155 4.65 32.61 1.03
CA VAL A 155 4.61 33.84 0.25
C VAL A 155 3.47 33.72 -0.76
N ASN A 156 2.45 34.56 -0.57
CA ASN A 156 1.35 34.67 -1.52
C ASN A 156 1.73 35.65 -2.65
N GLY A 157 1.32 35.33 -3.87
CA GLY A 157 1.56 36.14 -5.07
C GLY A 157 0.76 35.59 -6.25
N GLU A 158 1.01 36.07 -7.44
CA GLU A 158 0.42 35.57 -8.68
C GLU A 158 1.49 35.45 -9.77
N TRP A 159 1.94 34.23 -10.02
CA TRP A 159 2.89 33.93 -11.10
C TRP A 159 2.16 33.17 -12.20
N SER A 160 2.05 33.78 -13.37
CA SER A 160 1.43 33.20 -14.55
C SER A 160 2.49 32.91 -15.61
N LEU A 161 2.74 31.64 -15.89
CA LEU A 161 3.75 31.18 -16.84
C LEU A 161 3.05 30.47 -18.01
N GLU A 162 3.35 30.87 -19.25
CA GLU A 162 2.77 30.23 -20.44
C GLU A 162 3.75 29.22 -21.04
N LEU A 163 3.45 27.93 -20.90
CA LEU A 163 4.27 26.83 -21.40
C LEU A 163 3.86 26.47 -22.82
N THR A 164 4.82 26.25 -23.71
CA THR A 164 4.55 25.80 -25.08
C THR A 164 4.61 24.28 -25.17
N LEU A 165 3.54 23.67 -25.67
CA LEU A 165 3.47 22.26 -26.00
C LEU A 165 4.25 21.99 -27.31
N PRO A 166 4.90 20.82 -27.44
CA PRO A 166 5.44 20.36 -28.71
C PRO A 166 4.41 20.40 -29.83
N ALA A 167 4.81 20.94 -30.98
CA ALA A 167 3.96 21.06 -32.17
C ALA A 167 3.60 19.69 -32.81
N ALA A 168 4.19 18.60 -32.34
CA ALA A 168 3.94 17.24 -32.81
C ALA A 168 3.24 16.43 -31.70
N ASP A 169 2.12 15.80 -32.07
CA ASP A 169 1.34 14.82 -31.30
C ASP A 169 0.45 15.35 -30.17
N VAL A 170 -0.64 16.05 -30.54
CA VAL A 170 -1.81 16.25 -29.66
C VAL A 170 -2.29 14.92 -29.05
N ASP A 171 -2.21 13.83 -29.81
CA ASP A 171 -2.57 12.49 -29.35
C ASP A 171 -1.68 11.97 -28.19
N ARG A 172 -0.44 12.47 -28.03
CA ARG A 172 0.40 12.12 -26.86
C ARG A 172 -0.05 12.78 -25.57
N TYR A 173 -0.67 13.96 -25.69
CA TYR A 173 -1.25 14.72 -24.58
C TYR A 173 -2.73 14.42 -24.40
N ARG A 174 -3.27 13.47 -25.17
CA ARG A 174 -4.60 12.97 -24.95
C ARG A 174 -4.62 12.29 -23.59
N ILE A 175 -5.57 12.71 -22.78
CA ILE A 175 -5.97 11.99 -21.58
C ILE A 175 -7.40 11.52 -21.76
N GLU A 176 -7.72 10.39 -21.16
CA GLU A 176 -9.07 9.87 -21.11
C GLU A 176 -9.38 9.45 -19.68
N ARG A 177 -10.56 9.85 -19.21
CA ARG A 177 -10.99 9.58 -17.85
C ARG A 177 -12.23 8.72 -17.90
N ALA A 178 -12.30 7.78 -16.98
CA ALA A 178 -13.49 7.01 -16.72
C ALA A 178 -13.65 6.88 -15.20
N SER A 179 -14.88 6.72 -14.74
CA SER A 179 -15.14 6.38 -13.36
C SER A 179 -16.27 5.39 -13.26
N GLY A 180 -16.26 4.63 -12.18
CA GLY A 180 -17.27 3.63 -11.93
C GLY A 180 -17.28 3.25 -10.46
N THR A 181 -18.32 2.51 -10.09
CA THR A 181 -18.46 1.99 -8.74
C THR A 181 -18.92 0.53 -8.80
N ALA A 182 -18.55 -0.23 -7.79
CA ALA A 182 -19.11 -1.54 -7.52
C ALA A 182 -19.51 -1.63 -6.04
N ASP A 183 -20.55 -2.37 -5.75
CA ASP A 183 -20.97 -2.70 -4.38
C ASP A 183 -21.10 -4.21 -4.29
N VAL A 184 -20.32 -4.82 -3.39
CA VAL A 184 -20.35 -6.26 -3.14
C VAL A 184 -20.41 -6.48 -1.63
N ASP A 185 -21.48 -7.16 -1.19
CA ASP A 185 -21.75 -7.47 0.21
C ASP A 185 -21.60 -6.27 1.17
N GLY A 186 -22.08 -5.09 0.74
CA GLY A 186 -22.10 -3.87 1.56
C GLY A 186 -20.77 -3.13 1.62
N VAL A 187 -19.79 -3.52 0.80
CA VAL A 187 -18.54 -2.79 0.64
C VAL A 187 -18.56 -2.14 -0.74
N ARG A 188 -18.42 -0.82 -0.74
CA ARG A 188 -18.43 -0.02 -1.95
C ARG A 188 -17.01 0.26 -2.41
N LEU A 189 -16.73 -0.11 -3.66
CA LEU A 189 -15.52 0.28 -4.39
C LEU A 189 -15.87 1.49 -5.26
N GLU A 190 -15.15 2.59 -5.07
CA GLU A 190 -15.19 3.74 -5.97
C GLU A 190 -13.89 3.77 -6.76
N THR A 191 -14.00 3.98 -8.07
CA THR A 191 -12.85 3.89 -8.97
C THR A 191 -12.87 5.01 -9.99
N SER A 192 -11.74 5.65 -10.18
CA SER A 192 -11.42 6.57 -11.27
C SER A 192 -10.24 6.01 -12.05
N MET A 193 -10.22 6.27 -13.34
CA MET A 193 -9.09 5.93 -14.20
C MET A 193 -8.67 7.16 -14.97
N LEU A 194 -7.36 7.32 -15.11
CA LEU A 194 -6.71 8.23 -16.03
C LEU A 194 -5.84 7.43 -16.99
N ARG A 195 -6.19 7.44 -18.27
CA ARG A 195 -5.43 6.83 -19.35
C ARG A 195 -4.65 7.91 -20.09
N SER A 196 -3.36 7.64 -20.33
CA SER A 196 -2.48 8.46 -21.16
C SER A 196 -1.72 7.62 -22.17
N ALA A 197 -0.94 8.28 -23.04
CA ALA A 197 -0.03 7.61 -23.96
C ALA A 197 1.11 6.83 -23.27
N SER A 198 1.41 7.14 -22.00
CA SER A 198 2.53 6.57 -21.25
C SER A 198 2.12 5.52 -20.21
N GLN A 199 0.91 5.59 -19.68
CA GLN A 199 0.41 4.65 -18.67
C GLN A 199 -1.11 4.73 -18.52
N THR A 200 -1.67 3.75 -17.80
CA THR A 200 -3.03 3.82 -17.27
C THR A 200 -2.95 3.81 -15.76
N VAL A 201 -3.52 4.81 -15.10
CA VAL A 201 -3.59 4.89 -13.65
C VAL A 201 -5.02 4.61 -13.23
N VAL A 202 -5.21 3.68 -12.31
CA VAL A 202 -6.50 3.45 -11.65
C VAL A 202 -6.38 3.89 -10.21
N GLU A 203 -7.16 4.90 -9.85
CA GLU A 203 -7.34 5.36 -8.49
C GLU A 203 -8.60 4.72 -7.91
N TYR A 204 -8.54 4.21 -6.69
CA TYR A 204 -9.70 3.62 -6.05
C TYR A 204 -9.68 3.72 -4.52
N THR A 205 -10.88 3.73 -3.95
CA THR A 205 -11.13 3.72 -2.50
C THR A 205 -12.20 2.67 -2.19
N THR A 206 -12.17 2.12 -0.97
CA THR A 206 -13.22 1.24 -0.47
C THR A 206 -13.87 1.83 0.77
N SER A 207 -15.20 1.68 0.89
CA SER A 207 -15.94 2.03 2.10
C SER A 207 -16.73 0.81 2.60
N PRO A 208 -16.48 0.32 3.84
CA PRO A 208 -15.40 0.74 4.76
C PRO A 208 -13.98 0.42 4.22
N ALA A 209 -12.94 0.87 4.94
CA ALA A 209 -11.55 0.54 4.62
C ALA A 209 -11.31 -0.98 4.65
N THR A 210 -10.48 -1.49 3.74
CA THR A 210 -10.29 -2.92 3.54
C THR A 210 -8.82 -3.33 3.40
N LEU A 211 -8.53 -4.61 3.62
CA LEU A 211 -7.26 -5.25 3.32
C LEU A 211 -7.37 -6.10 2.07
N TYR A 212 -6.45 -5.93 1.13
CA TYR A 212 -6.48 -6.61 -0.16
C TYR A 212 -5.82 -7.98 -0.08
N LEU A 213 -6.58 -9.05 -0.35
CA LEU A 213 -6.11 -10.44 -0.22
C LEU A 213 -5.68 -11.05 -1.56
N ALA A 214 -6.06 -10.42 -2.67
CA ALA A 214 -5.72 -10.86 -4.02
C ALA A 214 -5.33 -9.66 -4.90
N PRO A 215 -4.43 -9.87 -5.88
CA PRO A 215 -3.92 -8.78 -6.72
C PRO A 215 -5.02 -8.18 -7.61
N GLN A 216 -4.94 -6.87 -7.80
CA GLN A 216 -5.79 -6.15 -8.75
C GLN A 216 -5.31 -6.40 -10.18
N ALA A 217 -6.18 -6.19 -11.15
CA ALA A 217 -5.83 -6.23 -12.56
C ALA A 217 -6.69 -5.29 -13.40
N LEU A 218 -6.20 -4.97 -14.58
CA LEU A 218 -6.95 -4.28 -15.62
C LEU A 218 -7.18 -5.25 -16.77
N VAL A 219 -8.43 -5.44 -17.19
CA VAL A 219 -8.80 -6.30 -18.31
C VAL A 219 -9.26 -5.43 -19.47
N THR A 220 -8.60 -5.55 -20.62
CA THR A 220 -8.97 -4.84 -21.84
C THR A 220 -10.12 -5.53 -22.58
N GLU A 221 -10.80 -4.84 -23.50
CA GLU A 221 -11.90 -5.40 -24.31
C GLU A 221 -11.53 -6.69 -25.07
N GLY A 222 -10.25 -6.86 -25.41
CA GLY A 222 -9.72 -8.10 -26.01
C GLY A 222 -9.52 -9.26 -25.03
N GLY A 223 -9.83 -9.07 -23.74
CA GLY A 223 -9.64 -10.05 -22.67
C GLY A 223 -8.21 -10.14 -22.13
N ASN A 224 -7.30 -9.25 -22.56
CA ASN A 224 -5.93 -9.23 -22.01
C ASN A 224 -5.96 -8.66 -20.60
N ARG A 225 -5.38 -9.41 -19.66
CA ARG A 225 -5.32 -9.07 -18.24
C ARG A 225 -3.94 -8.55 -17.89
N HIS A 226 -3.88 -7.32 -17.43
CA HIS A 226 -2.66 -6.62 -17.03
C HIS A 226 -2.59 -6.56 -15.50
N ALA A 227 -1.45 -6.92 -14.93
CA ALA A 227 -1.14 -6.64 -13.53
C ALA A 227 -0.58 -5.23 -13.40
N PRO A 228 -0.79 -4.54 -12.28
CA PRO A 228 -0.12 -3.27 -12.04
C PRO A 228 1.39 -3.51 -11.87
N TYR A 229 2.22 -2.66 -12.47
CA TYR A 229 3.67 -2.69 -12.24
C TYR A 229 4.06 -1.93 -10.97
N GLU A 230 3.18 -1.05 -10.47
CA GLU A 230 3.36 -0.27 -9.26
C GLU A 230 2.01 -0.04 -8.56
N ILE A 231 2.02 -0.06 -7.23
CA ILE A 231 0.87 0.28 -6.38
C ILE A 231 1.36 1.27 -5.33
N GLN A 232 0.69 2.42 -5.21
CA GLN A 232 0.95 3.42 -4.18
C GLN A 232 -0.31 3.65 -3.35
N GLN A 233 -0.14 3.90 -2.05
CA GLN A 233 -1.23 4.24 -1.14
C GLN A 233 -1.01 5.64 -0.57
N GLN A 234 -2.04 6.49 -0.63
CA GLN A 234 -2.05 7.84 -0.06
C GLN A 234 -3.33 8.01 0.77
N GLY A 235 -3.20 7.85 2.09
CA GLY A 235 -4.37 7.77 2.98
C GLY A 235 -5.22 6.54 2.66
N ASP A 236 -6.52 6.76 2.43
CA ASP A 236 -7.48 5.71 2.08
C ASP A 236 -7.54 5.42 0.57
N THR A 237 -6.84 6.22 -0.23
CA THR A 237 -6.80 6.11 -1.69
C THR A 237 -5.62 5.28 -2.16
N ILE A 238 -5.87 4.40 -3.11
CA ILE A 238 -4.85 3.56 -3.75
C ILE A 238 -4.76 3.87 -5.23
N PHE A 239 -3.53 3.96 -5.71
CA PHE A 239 -3.18 4.17 -7.11
C PHE A 239 -2.48 2.93 -7.63
N ALA A 240 -3.10 2.28 -8.63
CA ALA A 240 -2.53 1.16 -9.36
C ALA A 240 -2.09 1.62 -10.75
N TYR A 241 -0.83 1.39 -11.10
CA TYR A 241 -0.22 1.85 -12.35
C TYR A 241 -0.02 0.69 -13.31
N PHE A 242 -0.51 0.85 -14.53
CA PHE A 242 -0.49 -0.14 -15.60
C PHE A 242 0.16 0.43 -16.85
N ASN A 243 0.65 -0.48 -17.71
CA ASN A 243 1.05 -0.12 -19.07
C ASN A 243 -0.07 0.66 -19.79
N PRO A 244 0.26 1.55 -20.74
CA PRO A 244 -0.74 2.31 -21.46
C PRO A 244 -1.72 1.39 -22.20
N THR A 245 -3.00 1.72 -22.12
CA THR A 245 -4.10 1.00 -22.79
C THR A 245 -4.65 1.83 -23.96
N GLU A 246 -5.37 1.20 -24.88
CA GLU A 246 -5.89 1.88 -26.08
C GLU A 246 -6.98 2.89 -25.71
N PHE A 247 -6.86 4.12 -26.19
CA PHE A 247 -7.89 5.16 -26.00
C PHE A 247 -9.24 4.78 -26.63
N GLY A 248 -10.35 5.20 -26.03
CA GLY A 248 -11.71 4.93 -26.51
C GLY A 248 -12.20 3.51 -26.24
N SER A 249 -11.35 2.62 -25.71
CA SER A 249 -11.72 1.25 -25.34
C SER A 249 -12.27 1.18 -23.92
N THR A 250 -13.23 0.29 -23.71
CA THR A 250 -13.65 -0.05 -22.34
C THR A 250 -12.60 -0.95 -21.70
N VAL A 251 -12.23 -0.65 -20.46
CA VAL A 251 -11.41 -1.53 -19.64
C VAL A 251 -12.17 -1.89 -18.38
N THR A 252 -12.01 -3.11 -17.90
CA THR A 252 -12.60 -3.58 -16.65
C THR A 252 -11.52 -3.61 -15.59
N PHE A 253 -11.67 -2.81 -14.53
CA PHE A 253 -10.84 -2.96 -13.34
C PHE A 253 -11.35 -4.14 -12.51
N GLU A 254 -10.48 -5.12 -12.27
CA GLU A 254 -10.76 -6.29 -11.45
C GLU A 254 -10.05 -6.17 -10.09
N MET A 255 -10.84 -6.08 -9.02
CA MET A 255 -10.33 -6.16 -7.65
C MET A 255 -10.52 -7.57 -7.11
N GLY A 256 -9.48 -8.13 -6.49
CA GLY A 256 -9.55 -9.46 -5.86
C GLY A 256 -10.40 -9.48 -4.58
N ALA A 257 -10.40 -10.62 -3.89
CA ALA A 257 -11.02 -10.73 -2.57
C ALA A 257 -10.39 -9.74 -1.58
N VAL A 258 -11.21 -9.23 -0.65
CA VAL A 258 -10.80 -8.29 0.40
C VAL A 258 -11.26 -8.77 1.77
N ALA A 259 -10.53 -8.39 2.81
CA ALA A 259 -10.95 -8.50 4.21
C ALA A 259 -11.43 -7.14 4.71
N VAL A 260 -12.56 -7.14 5.40
CA VAL A 260 -13.19 -5.95 5.95
C VAL A 260 -13.35 -6.13 7.45
N ALA A 261 -13.12 -5.10 8.25
CA ALA A 261 -13.42 -5.14 9.67
C ALA A 261 -14.91 -5.49 9.87
N ASP A 262 -15.22 -6.54 10.62
CA ASP A 262 -16.60 -6.79 11.01
C ASP A 262 -16.92 -5.92 12.24
N ASP A 263 -18.15 -5.43 12.34
CA ASP A 263 -18.63 -4.67 13.51
C ASP A 263 -18.89 -5.59 14.73
N GLY A 264 -18.25 -6.77 14.74
CA GLY A 264 -18.34 -7.78 15.78
C GLY A 264 -17.84 -7.26 17.12
N ALA A 265 -18.36 -7.86 18.20
CA ALA A 265 -17.88 -7.55 19.54
C ALA A 265 -16.41 -7.97 19.69
N ALA A 266 -15.62 -7.18 20.42
CA ALA A 266 -14.30 -7.62 20.85
C ALA A 266 -14.42 -8.90 21.70
N HIS A 267 -13.46 -9.79 21.55
CA HIS A 267 -13.43 -11.08 22.25
C HIS A 267 -12.34 -11.06 23.31
N VAL A 268 -12.64 -11.56 24.51
CA VAL A 268 -11.65 -11.74 25.58
C VAL A 268 -11.63 -13.20 26.00
N LEU A 269 -10.45 -13.80 26.00
CA LEU A 269 -10.23 -15.20 26.28
C LEU A 269 -9.07 -15.37 27.26
N GLY A 270 -9.31 -16.08 28.37
CA GLY A 270 -8.26 -16.46 29.32
C GLY A 270 -7.90 -17.94 29.18
N ILE A 271 -6.63 -18.26 28.94
CA ILE A 271 -6.14 -19.63 28.78
C ILE A 271 -5.21 -20.03 29.93
N ARG A 272 -5.47 -21.18 30.54
CA ARG A 272 -4.61 -21.80 31.57
C ARG A 272 -3.42 -22.50 30.91
N VAL A 273 -2.45 -21.71 30.42
CA VAL A 273 -1.35 -22.23 29.59
C VAL A 273 -0.53 -23.30 30.31
N ALA A 274 -0.09 -23.03 31.55
CA ALA A 274 0.67 -24.02 32.32
C ALA A 274 -0.07 -25.35 32.52
N GLU A 275 -1.38 -25.28 32.85
CA GLU A 275 -2.21 -26.48 33.05
C GLU A 275 -2.42 -27.27 31.76
N ALA A 276 -2.56 -26.58 30.61
CA ALA A 276 -2.71 -27.23 29.31
C ALA A 276 -1.48 -28.07 28.95
N PHE A 277 -0.28 -27.53 29.18
CA PHE A 277 0.99 -28.24 28.98
C PHE A 277 1.17 -29.41 29.97
N GLU A 278 0.88 -29.18 31.26
CA GLU A 278 0.97 -30.21 32.29
C GLU A 278 0.05 -31.40 32.00
N ARG A 279 -1.22 -31.13 31.64
CA ARG A 279 -2.21 -32.17 31.36
C ARG A 279 -1.82 -33.05 30.18
N GLN A 280 -1.25 -32.46 29.14
CA GLN A 280 -0.77 -33.17 27.96
C GLN A 280 0.64 -33.76 28.13
N GLN A 281 1.24 -33.61 29.31
CA GLN A 281 2.59 -34.09 29.64
C GLN A 281 3.66 -33.56 28.67
N VAL A 282 3.49 -32.31 28.21
CA VAL A 282 4.43 -31.61 27.32
C VAL A 282 5.19 -30.57 28.12
N ALA A 283 6.51 -30.50 27.94
CA ALA A 283 7.32 -29.48 28.59
C ALA A 283 7.09 -28.09 27.95
N MET A 284 7.01 -27.04 28.77
CA MET A 284 6.94 -25.64 28.31
C MET A 284 8.32 -25.14 27.84
N THR A 285 8.81 -25.72 26.75
CA THR A 285 10.09 -25.35 26.12
C THR A 285 9.86 -24.87 24.69
N PRO A 286 10.72 -23.98 24.15
CA PRO A 286 10.58 -23.48 22.78
C PRO A 286 10.41 -24.60 21.74
N GLY A 287 9.50 -24.38 20.79
CA GLY A 287 9.15 -25.32 19.73
C GLY A 287 8.09 -26.36 20.10
N GLN A 288 7.55 -26.31 21.32
CA GLN A 288 6.44 -27.17 21.74
C GLN A 288 5.09 -26.48 21.59
N SER A 289 4.07 -27.26 21.25
CA SER A 289 2.68 -26.82 21.18
C SER A 289 1.74 -27.86 21.77
N VAL A 290 0.61 -27.38 22.27
CA VAL A 290 -0.47 -28.20 22.81
C VAL A 290 -1.80 -27.75 22.24
N THR A 291 -2.72 -28.69 22.01
CA THR A 291 -4.09 -28.34 21.62
C THR A 291 -4.81 -27.77 22.84
N VAL A 292 -5.59 -26.70 22.69
CA VAL A 292 -6.37 -26.16 23.81
C VAL A 292 -7.68 -26.93 23.92
N ALA A 293 -7.90 -27.59 25.06
CA ALA A 293 -9.18 -28.24 25.35
C ALA A 293 -10.14 -27.23 26.01
N PRO A 294 -11.47 -27.45 25.95
CA PRO A 294 -12.43 -26.54 26.57
C PRO A 294 -12.18 -26.26 28.06
N GLU A 295 -11.65 -27.24 28.80
CA GLU A 295 -11.30 -27.08 30.22
C GLU A 295 -10.03 -26.25 30.47
N ASP A 296 -9.18 -26.02 29.46
CA ASP A 296 -8.03 -25.11 29.53
C ASP A 296 -8.45 -23.65 29.52
N VAL A 297 -9.69 -23.37 29.14
CA VAL A 297 -10.23 -22.03 29.05
C VAL A 297 -10.71 -21.61 30.43
N ALA A 298 -10.07 -20.59 31.00
CA ALA A 298 -10.46 -20.02 32.28
C ALA A 298 -11.78 -19.23 32.17
N TYR A 299 -11.93 -18.48 31.09
CA TYR A 299 -13.11 -17.70 30.74
C TYR A 299 -13.04 -17.27 29.26
N GLY A 300 -14.18 -16.88 28.69
CA GLY A 300 -14.31 -16.56 27.26
C GLY A 300 -14.86 -17.74 26.44
N ASP A 301 -14.91 -17.57 25.12
CA ASP A 301 -15.38 -18.60 24.20
C ASP A 301 -14.23 -19.55 23.83
N GLY A 302 -14.29 -20.78 24.37
CA GLY A 302 -13.26 -21.79 24.14
C GLY A 302 -13.15 -22.29 22.69
N SER A 303 -14.14 -22.02 21.84
CA SER A 303 -14.04 -22.35 20.41
C SER A 303 -12.99 -21.52 19.66
N LEU A 304 -12.56 -20.40 20.26
CA LEU A 304 -11.56 -19.49 19.70
C LEU A 304 -10.12 -19.95 19.91
N ALA A 305 -9.84 -20.92 20.79
CA ALA A 305 -8.49 -21.42 21.02
C ALA A 305 -8.28 -22.79 20.38
N LEU A 306 -7.41 -22.86 19.37
CA LEU A 306 -7.03 -24.11 18.74
C LEU A 306 -5.82 -24.75 19.42
N ALA A 307 -4.78 -23.95 19.63
CA ALA A 307 -3.52 -24.41 20.22
C ALA A 307 -2.79 -23.27 20.93
N VAL A 308 -1.96 -23.62 21.91
CA VAL A 308 -0.97 -22.71 22.49
C VAL A 308 0.43 -23.27 22.24
N SER A 309 1.36 -22.39 21.85
CA SER A 309 2.75 -22.76 21.56
C SER A 309 3.71 -21.89 22.34
N ILE A 310 4.88 -22.45 22.68
CA ILE A 310 6.01 -21.71 23.24
C ILE A 310 7.10 -21.62 22.19
N GLY A 311 7.65 -20.44 21.98
CA GLY A 311 8.77 -20.22 21.07
C GLY A 311 9.80 -19.24 21.61
N GLU A 312 10.78 -18.92 20.77
CA GLU A 312 11.92 -18.08 21.13
C GLU A 312 12.42 -17.29 19.91
N TYR A 313 12.74 -16.02 20.12
CA TYR A 313 13.46 -15.16 19.19
C TYR A 313 14.76 -14.68 19.86
N GLY A 314 15.89 -15.23 19.44
CA GLY A 314 17.17 -14.96 20.10
C GLY A 314 17.16 -15.54 21.52
N GLU A 315 17.18 -14.66 22.54
CA GLU A 315 17.11 -15.04 23.95
C GLU A 315 15.72 -14.79 24.59
N ARG A 316 14.78 -14.18 23.83
CA ARG A 316 13.44 -13.83 24.33
C ARG A 316 12.45 -14.93 24.01
N LYS A 317 11.72 -15.40 25.02
CA LYS A 317 10.67 -16.41 24.86
C LYS A 317 9.32 -15.76 24.64
N TRP A 318 8.46 -16.45 23.89
CA TRP A 318 7.09 -16.00 23.63
C TRP A 318 6.09 -17.13 23.77
N VAL A 319 4.86 -16.76 24.12
CA VAL A 319 3.67 -17.62 24.11
C VAL A 319 2.79 -17.20 22.96
N GLU A 320 2.31 -18.16 22.17
CA GLU A 320 1.45 -17.92 21.00
C GLU A 320 0.12 -18.65 21.17
N LEU A 321 -0.97 -17.94 20.91
CA LEU A 321 -2.29 -18.51 20.72
C LEU A 321 -2.58 -18.63 19.21
N LEU A 322 -2.97 -19.84 18.79
CA LEU A 322 -3.54 -20.09 17.47
C LEU A 322 -5.06 -20.04 17.58
N VAL A 323 -5.69 -19.12 16.85
CA VAL A 323 -7.15 -18.90 16.84
C VAL A 323 -7.73 -19.14 15.44
N PRO A 324 -8.97 -19.65 15.31
CA PRO A 324 -9.65 -19.73 14.02
C PRO A 324 -10.03 -18.32 13.55
N GLY A 325 -10.06 -18.11 12.23
CA GLY A 325 -10.51 -16.85 11.63
C GLY A 325 -9.38 -15.85 11.34
N GLN A 326 -9.77 -14.68 10.84
CA GLN A 326 -8.85 -13.59 10.47
C GLN A 326 -8.93 -12.39 11.43
N TRP A 327 -7.93 -12.29 12.30
CA TRP A 327 -7.84 -11.25 13.33
C TRP A 327 -6.71 -10.30 12.97
N HIS A 328 -7.07 -9.28 12.20
CA HIS A 328 -6.14 -8.27 11.68
C HIS A 328 -5.83 -7.21 12.71
N VAL A 329 -4.54 -6.98 12.96
CA VAL A 329 -4.08 -5.93 13.89
C VAL A 329 -4.44 -4.54 13.41
N GLU A 330 -4.64 -4.38 12.09
CA GLU A 330 -5.08 -3.13 11.48
C GLU A 330 -6.45 -2.67 12.02
N TRP A 331 -7.28 -3.61 12.49
CA TRP A 331 -8.61 -3.34 13.05
C TRP A 331 -8.63 -3.23 14.58
N GLY A 332 -7.48 -3.43 15.21
CA GLY A 332 -7.28 -3.30 16.64
C GLY A 332 -6.14 -4.20 17.10
N GLU A 333 -5.14 -3.59 17.73
CA GLU A 333 -3.99 -4.31 18.26
C GLU A 333 -4.43 -5.22 19.41
N PRO A 334 -4.09 -6.52 19.39
CA PRO A 334 -4.46 -7.43 20.45
C PRO A 334 -3.73 -7.05 21.75
N THR A 335 -4.48 -6.98 22.85
CA THR A 335 -3.89 -6.80 24.18
C THR A 335 -3.72 -8.16 24.83
N ILE A 336 -2.52 -8.46 25.30
CA ILE A 336 -2.19 -9.76 25.89
C ILE A 336 -1.70 -9.50 27.31
N THR A 337 -2.29 -10.16 28.30
CA THR A 337 -1.87 -10.00 29.70
C THR A 337 -1.49 -11.33 30.34
N GLY A 338 -0.48 -11.29 31.22
CA GLY A 338 -0.05 -12.43 32.03
C GLY A 338 -0.95 -12.69 33.24
N THR A 339 -0.54 -13.64 34.06
CA THR A 339 -1.30 -14.12 35.24
C THR A 339 -1.72 -12.99 36.19
N ASP A 340 -0.86 -11.99 36.40
CA ASP A 340 -1.08 -10.91 37.36
C ASP A 340 -1.73 -9.68 36.72
N GLY A 341 -2.14 -9.78 35.45
CA GLY A 341 -2.78 -8.72 34.68
C GLY A 341 -1.80 -7.72 34.08
N GLU A 342 -0.49 -7.99 34.14
CA GLU A 342 0.54 -7.22 33.46
C GLU A 342 0.43 -7.39 31.95
N GLU A 343 0.56 -6.29 31.21
CA GLU A 343 0.58 -6.32 29.75
C GLU A 343 1.88 -6.92 29.25
N LEU A 344 1.77 -7.91 28.38
CA LEU A 344 2.87 -8.58 27.72
C LEU A 344 3.13 -7.91 26.36
N GLU A 345 4.40 -7.69 26.05
CA GLU A 345 4.80 -7.09 24.76
C GLU A 345 4.44 -8.02 23.60
N LEU A 346 3.75 -7.50 22.59
CA LEU A 346 3.42 -8.25 21.38
C LEU A 346 4.69 -8.69 20.64
N ALA A 347 4.85 -10.00 20.45
CA ALA A 347 5.95 -10.58 19.70
C ALA A 347 5.66 -10.62 18.20
N HIS A 348 4.48 -11.13 17.84
CA HIS A 348 3.96 -11.08 16.48
C HIS A 348 2.45 -11.33 16.45
N ALA A 349 1.80 -10.81 15.42
CA ALA A 349 0.45 -11.16 15.03
C ALA A 349 0.43 -11.45 13.53
N GLN A 350 -0.02 -12.64 13.15
CA GLN A 350 -0.03 -13.09 11.76
C GLN A 350 -1.38 -13.68 11.42
N VAL A 351 -1.95 -13.26 10.29
CA VAL A 351 -3.16 -13.86 9.73
C VAL A 351 -2.76 -14.75 8.56
N GLN A 352 -3.24 -15.98 8.56
CA GLN A 352 -3.09 -16.91 7.45
C GLN A 352 -4.42 -17.08 6.75
N TYR A 353 -4.37 -17.02 5.42
CA TYR A 353 -5.50 -17.26 4.54
C TYR A 353 -5.30 -18.56 3.77
N THR A 354 -6.39 -19.28 3.53
CA THR A 354 -6.35 -20.43 2.62
C THR A 354 -6.88 -19.99 1.26
N LYS A 355 -6.12 -20.28 0.21
CA LYS A 355 -6.55 -20.06 -1.17
C LYS A 355 -6.91 -21.41 -1.79
N ASP A 356 -8.17 -21.54 -2.21
CA ASP A 356 -8.65 -22.74 -2.89
C ASP A 356 -8.13 -22.82 -4.34
N PRO A 357 -8.20 -24.01 -4.98
CA PRO A 357 -7.84 -24.17 -6.39
C PRO A 357 -8.65 -23.32 -7.37
N ASP A 358 -9.87 -22.91 -6.98
CA ASP A 358 -10.72 -21.98 -7.75
C ASP A 358 -10.36 -20.51 -7.51
N LEU A 359 -9.26 -20.25 -6.80
CA LEU A 359 -8.74 -18.95 -6.38
C LEU A 359 -9.60 -18.21 -5.34
N SER A 360 -10.66 -18.83 -4.82
CA SER A 360 -11.41 -18.27 -3.71
C SER A 360 -10.54 -18.23 -2.44
N VAL A 361 -10.73 -17.19 -1.64
CA VAL A 361 -10.03 -17.01 -0.36
C VAL A 361 -10.99 -17.41 0.75
N ARG A 362 -10.57 -18.35 1.60
CA ARG A 362 -11.32 -18.80 2.77
C ARG A 362 -10.70 -18.30 4.06
N PRO A 363 -11.52 -18.16 5.12
CA PRO A 363 -11.00 -17.91 6.46
C PRO A 363 -9.98 -18.97 6.85
N GLY A 364 -8.85 -18.52 7.37
CA GLY A 364 -7.79 -19.40 7.86
C GLY A 364 -7.65 -19.31 9.37
N THR A 365 -6.43 -19.07 9.83
CA THR A 365 -6.09 -19.02 11.25
C THR A 365 -5.22 -17.81 11.53
N SER A 366 -5.38 -17.25 12.72
CA SER A 366 -4.51 -16.18 13.20
C SER A 366 -3.60 -16.69 14.32
N ARG A 367 -2.36 -16.20 14.34
CA ARG A 367 -1.32 -16.53 15.30
C ARG A 367 -0.95 -15.26 16.03
N ILE A 368 -1.17 -15.24 17.34
CA ILE A 368 -1.00 -14.05 18.15
C ILE A 368 -0.08 -14.42 19.31
N ALA A 369 1.08 -13.76 19.39
CA ALA A 369 2.12 -14.11 20.33
C ALA A 369 2.60 -12.91 21.15
N ALA A 370 2.90 -13.14 22.43
CA ALA A 370 3.49 -12.15 23.32
C ALA A 370 4.79 -12.68 23.94
N PHE A 371 5.74 -11.79 24.17
CA PHE A 371 6.94 -12.10 24.94
C PHE A 371 6.60 -12.26 26.43
N PHE A 372 7.33 -13.13 27.10
CA PHE A 372 7.29 -13.28 28.55
C PHE A 372 8.71 -13.45 29.10
N ASP A 373 8.93 -12.95 30.32
CA ASP A 373 10.24 -12.98 30.98
C ASP A 373 10.32 -14.13 31.99
N ASP A 374 9.21 -14.43 32.68
CA ASP A 374 9.11 -15.49 33.68
C ASP A 374 7.97 -16.46 33.32
N PRO A 375 8.22 -17.79 33.26
CA PRO A 375 7.16 -18.79 33.10
C PRO A 375 6.00 -18.68 34.10
N SER A 376 6.20 -18.07 35.28
CA SER A 376 5.11 -17.83 36.25
C SER A 376 3.99 -16.92 35.69
N GLN A 377 4.31 -16.06 34.71
CA GLN A 377 3.38 -15.20 33.99
C GLN A 377 2.41 -15.99 33.09
N LEU A 378 2.66 -17.28 32.87
CA LEU A 378 1.90 -18.15 31.96
C LEU A 378 0.91 -19.08 32.68
N SER A 379 0.54 -18.79 33.93
CA SER A 379 -0.48 -19.60 34.62
C SER A 379 -1.85 -19.36 33.98
N ILE A 380 -2.22 -18.09 33.78
CA ILE A 380 -3.37 -17.68 32.96
C ILE A 380 -2.93 -16.54 32.05
N VAL A 381 -3.04 -16.73 30.74
CA VAL A 381 -2.76 -15.68 29.76
C VAL A 381 -4.07 -15.23 29.14
N THR A 382 -4.31 -13.92 29.17
CA THR A 382 -5.52 -13.30 28.62
C THR A 382 -5.22 -12.70 27.26
N PHE A 383 -6.05 -13.00 26.27
CA PHE A 383 -6.01 -12.44 24.93
C PHE A 383 -7.28 -11.62 24.71
N ALA A 384 -7.14 -10.31 24.52
CA ALA A 384 -8.19 -9.43 24.05
C ALA A 384 -8.01 -9.18 22.56
N LEU A 385 -8.98 -9.60 21.76
CA LEU A 385 -8.96 -9.55 20.30
C LEU A 385 -10.06 -8.60 19.81
N ALA A 386 -9.73 -7.76 18.82
CA ALA A 386 -10.71 -6.91 18.11
C ALA A 386 -11.71 -7.77 17.31
N GLY A 387 -12.70 -7.19 16.64
CA GLY A 387 -13.64 -7.98 15.82
C GLY A 387 -12.93 -8.81 14.73
N GLU A 388 -13.40 -10.04 14.49
CA GLU A 388 -12.92 -10.84 13.35
C GLU A 388 -13.19 -10.07 12.05
N SER A 389 -12.31 -10.17 11.05
CA SER A 389 -12.62 -9.60 9.74
C SER A 389 -13.61 -10.50 8.99
N ARG A 390 -14.45 -9.93 8.13
CA ARG A 390 -15.25 -10.67 7.15
C ARG A 390 -14.54 -10.65 5.80
N ILE A 391 -14.50 -11.80 5.09
CA ILE A 391 -14.01 -11.86 3.71
C ILE A 391 -15.16 -11.50 2.76
N VAL A 392 -14.92 -10.57 1.87
CA VAL A 392 -15.79 -10.32 0.72
C VAL A 392 -15.16 -10.93 -0.53
N PRO A 393 -15.84 -11.89 -1.19
CA PRO A 393 -15.26 -12.65 -2.28
C PRO A 393 -15.03 -11.78 -3.53
N GLY A 394 -14.00 -12.11 -4.31
CA GLY A 394 -13.69 -11.51 -5.61
C GLY A 394 -13.93 -12.46 -6.80
N PRO A 395 -13.68 -12.01 -8.05
CA PRO A 395 -13.25 -10.66 -8.41
C PRO A 395 -14.44 -9.68 -8.51
N TRP A 396 -14.23 -8.43 -8.07
CA TRP A 396 -15.16 -7.33 -8.30
C TRP A 396 -14.77 -6.66 -9.59
N LYS A 397 -15.76 -6.26 -10.39
CA LYS A 397 -15.54 -5.72 -11.72
C LYS A 397 -16.16 -4.35 -11.81
N VAL A 398 -15.37 -3.38 -12.24
CA VAL A 398 -15.84 -2.03 -12.58
C VAL A 398 -15.48 -1.78 -14.03
N ASP A 399 -16.50 -1.67 -14.89
CA ASP A 399 -16.29 -1.28 -16.28
C ASP A 399 -16.05 0.23 -16.36
N LEU A 400 -14.93 0.60 -16.94
CA LEU A 400 -14.44 1.96 -17.08
C LEU A 400 -14.49 2.31 -18.56
N ALA A 401 -15.63 2.85 -18.97
CA ALA A 401 -15.87 3.31 -20.33
C ALA A 401 -15.53 4.81 -20.47
N PRO A 402 -15.03 5.24 -21.66
CA PRO A 402 -14.64 6.63 -21.95
C PRO A 402 -15.73 7.69 -21.76
#